data_AF-A0A5D6XZW5-F1
#
_entry.id   AF-A0A5D6XZW5-F1
#
_cell.length_a   1.000
_cell.length_b   1.000
_cell.length_c   1.000
_cell.angle_alpha   90.00
_cell.angle_beta   90.00
_cell.angle_gamma   90.00
#
_symmetry.space_group_name_H-M   'P 1'
#
loop_
_entity.id
_entity.type
_entity.pdbx_description
1 polymer ?
#
loop_
_entity_poly.entity_id
_entity_poly.type
_entity_poly.pdbx_seq_one_letter_code
_entity_poly.pdbx_strand_id
1 'polypeptide(L)'
;MSSWDDAVLGFSAPHLADAKKSVISWATAHRLLVIFREPARATTSASFTHIPFCLLPVQLPNAQYEDGVEWSPVYCRLVDRVSHDVNWLHKTVSTAVIVFMVQPNEANAINQRWLEHNLWEHHGIKMDAHAGLHDDEQRTLTIANFRAGYTPSYNPSERKWCGRAAIARRFVRGAVDTLLETPFAGLFRLKQYPPATEAVKQTALASSEAYLVDLQRKSDGNNLMMMKLRLESDGNNLYGDEVAHALTTFSPAGLESSILVERIFPKVNPAVLVRNSVTTAGGTFIELDIYTTSLSDDGAEIVIKYAGYLLRKKLSGTDEESVVTGFSVVSSPLPM
;
A
#
# COMPACT_ATOMS: atom_id res chain seq x y z
N MET A 1 -8.38 -29.56 2.51
CA MET A 1 -9.61 -29.33 1.72
C MET A 1 -10.72 -28.98 2.71
N SER A 2 -10.86 -27.71 3.10
CA SER A 2 -11.89 -27.28 4.05
C SER A 2 -13.02 -26.54 3.30
N SER A 3 -14.23 -26.99 3.60
CA SER A 3 -15.59 -26.72 3.09
C SER A 3 -16.07 -25.26 2.94
N TRP A 4 -15.32 -24.38 2.26
CA TRP A 4 -15.80 -23.03 1.95
C TRP A 4 -16.59 -22.94 0.63
N ASP A 5 -16.54 -23.97 -0.21
CA ASP A 5 -17.15 -23.94 -1.55
C ASP A 5 -18.68 -23.81 -1.54
N ASP A 6 -19.36 -24.33 -0.51
CA ASP A 6 -20.84 -24.28 -0.41
C ASP A 6 -21.38 -23.23 0.60
N ALA A 7 -20.52 -22.64 1.44
CA ALA A 7 -20.95 -21.98 2.69
C ALA A 7 -20.79 -20.46 2.73
N VAL A 8 -19.96 -19.86 1.87
CA VAL A 8 -19.49 -18.48 2.12
C VAL A 8 -20.59 -17.43 1.89
N LEU A 9 -21.47 -17.63 0.91
CA LEU A 9 -22.44 -16.60 0.49
C LEU A 9 -23.85 -17.16 0.17
N GLY A 10 -24.11 -18.43 0.46
CA GLY A 10 -25.40 -19.07 0.17
C GLY A 10 -25.70 -19.30 -1.32
N PHE A 11 -24.68 -19.23 -2.19
CA PHE A 11 -24.83 -19.59 -3.60
C PHE A 11 -24.84 -21.11 -3.78
N SER A 12 -25.75 -21.61 -4.61
CA SER A 12 -25.60 -22.94 -5.21
C SER A 12 -24.47 -22.91 -6.25
N ALA A 13 -23.85 -24.06 -6.54
CA ALA A 13 -22.80 -24.13 -7.56
C ALA A 13 -23.21 -23.54 -8.94
N PRO A 14 -24.45 -23.76 -9.45
CA PRO A 14 -24.92 -23.10 -10.67
C PRO A 14 -25.01 -21.57 -10.55
N HIS A 15 -25.53 -21.04 -9.44
CA HIS A 15 -25.62 -19.60 -9.23
C HIS A 15 -24.23 -18.96 -9.12
N LEU A 16 -23.29 -19.63 -8.46
CA LEU A 16 -21.91 -19.17 -8.38
C LEU A 16 -21.25 -19.09 -9.76
N ALA A 17 -21.45 -20.11 -10.59
CA ALA A 17 -20.90 -20.14 -11.96
C ALA A 17 -21.48 -19.02 -12.82
N ASP A 18 -22.79 -18.77 -12.73
CA ASP A 18 -23.47 -17.71 -13.48
C ASP A 18 -23.05 -16.30 -13.01
N ALA A 19 -23.00 -16.08 -11.70
CA ALA A 19 -22.51 -14.82 -11.12
C ALA A 19 -21.07 -14.54 -11.55
N LYS A 20 -20.18 -15.54 -11.47
CA LYS A 20 -18.80 -15.42 -11.92
C LYS A 20 -18.71 -15.01 -13.39
N LYS A 21 -19.47 -15.69 -14.26
CA LYS A 21 -19.51 -15.39 -15.69
C LYS A 21 -19.97 -13.96 -15.94
N SER A 22 -21.06 -13.55 -15.29
CA SER A 22 -21.62 -12.21 -15.41
C SER A 22 -20.63 -11.11 -14.98
N VAL A 23 -19.94 -11.28 -13.85
CA VAL A 23 -18.96 -10.29 -13.38
C VAL A 23 -17.72 -10.24 -14.28
N ILE A 24 -17.24 -11.38 -14.78
CA ILE A 24 -16.12 -11.39 -15.74
C ILE A 24 -16.50 -10.67 -17.04
N SER A 25 -17.69 -10.93 -17.58
CA SER A 25 -18.22 -10.22 -18.75
C SER A 25 -18.33 -8.72 -18.50
N TRP A 26 -18.86 -8.31 -17.33
CA TRP A 26 -18.96 -6.90 -16.96
C TRP A 26 -17.58 -6.25 -16.84
N ALA A 27 -16.63 -6.87 -16.13
CA ALA A 27 -15.27 -6.38 -15.98
C ALA A 27 -14.58 -6.17 -17.33
N THR A 28 -14.82 -7.09 -18.28
CA THR A 28 -14.27 -7.01 -19.63
C THR A 28 -14.87 -5.85 -20.40
N ALA A 29 -16.20 -5.70 -20.37
CA ALA A 29 -16.91 -4.60 -21.05
C ALA A 29 -16.53 -3.22 -20.50
N HIS A 30 -16.17 -3.12 -19.22
CA HIS A 30 -15.84 -1.88 -18.52
C HIS A 30 -14.34 -1.67 -18.32
N ARG A 31 -13.50 -2.45 -19.01
CA ARG A 31 -12.02 -2.31 -19.00
C ARG A 31 -11.38 -2.46 -17.61
N LEU A 32 -12.02 -3.20 -16.71
CA LEU A 32 -11.41 -3.67 -15.45
C LEU A 32 -10.47 -4.84 -15.73
N LEU A 33 -9.40 -4.54 -16.46
CA LEU A 33 -8.45 -5.50 -16.99
C LEU A 33 -7.03 -5.17 -16.51
N VAL A 34 -6.19 -6.20 -16.45
CA VAL A 34 -4.75 -6.09 -16.22
C VAL A 34 -4.00 -6.85 -17.32
N ILE A 35 -2.75 -6.46 -17.58
CA ILE A 35 -1.90 -7.21 -18.51
C ILE A 35 -1.58 -8.55 -17.86
N PHE A 36 -1.98 -9.63 -18.54
CA PHE A 36 -1.63 -10.99 -18.18
C PHE A 36 -0.32 -11.36 -18.87
N ARG A 37 0.65 -11.86 -18.09
CA ARG A 37 1.87 -12.44 -18.62
C ARG A 37 1.96 -13.88 -18.12
N GLU A 38 2.02 -14.81 -19.05
CA GLU A 38 2.20 -16.21 -18.71
C GLU A 38 3.67 -16.42 -18.29
N PRO A 39 3.95 -16.92 -17.06
CA PRO A 39 5.32 -17.04 -16.56
C PRO A 39 6.24 -17.89 -17.44
N ALA A 40 5.67 -18.83 -18.20
CA ALA A 40 6.39 -19.80 -19.00
C ALA A 40 6.62 -19.37 -20.46
N ARG A 41 6.06 -18.24 -20.92
CA ARG A 41 6.20 -17.78 -22.31
C ARG A 41 6.46 -16.29 -22.38
N ALA A 42 7.60 -15.92 -22.95
CA ALA A 42 7.86 -14.55 -23.40
C ALA A 42 6.99 -14.27 -24.64
N THR A 43 5.72 -13.92 -24.43
CA THR A 43 4.85 -13.49 -25.52
C THR A 43 5.15 -12.04 -25.88
N THR A 44 5.34 -11.77 -27.16
CA THR A 44 5.54 -10.42 -27.70
C THR A 44 4.23 -9.61 -27.75
N SER A 45 3.08 -10.28 -27.72
CA SER A 45 1.76 -9.66 -27.63
C SER A 45 1.29 -9.52 -26.18
N ALA A 46 0.74 -8.35 -25.86
CA ALA A 46 0.07 -8.14 -24.57
C ALA A 46 -1.21 -8.97 -24.53
N SER A 47 -1.30 -9.88 -23.56
CA SER A 47 -2.55 -10.55 -23.21
C SER A 47 -3.22 -9.82 -22.05
N PHE A 48 -4.53 -9.87 -21.96
CA PHE A 48 -5.29 -9.22 -20.89
C PHE A 48 -6.15 -10.23 -20.15
N THR A 49 -6.33 -10.00 -18.86
CA THR A 49 -7.26 -10.73 -18.01
C THR A 49 -8.03 -9.73 -17.14
N HIS A 50 -9.14 -10.14 -16.57
CA HIS A 50 -9.86 -9.31 -15.60
C HIS A 50 -8.98 -9.03 -14.37
N ILE A 51 -9.13 -7.86 -13.76
CA ILE A 51 -8.49 -7.59 -12.47
C ILE A 51 -8.95 -8.65 -11.45
N PRO A 52 -8.09 -9.11 -10.53
CA PRO A 52 -8.52 -9.99 -9.43
C PRO A 52 -9.54 -9.27 -8.55
N PHE A 53 -10.74 -9.83 -8.40
CA PHE A 53 -11.85 -9.18 -7.68
C PHE A 53 -12.52 -10.12 -6.67
N CYS A 54 -13.18 -9.56 -5.68
CA CYS A 54 -14.11 -10.28 -4.81
C CYS A 54 -15.51 -10.27 -5.44
N LEU A 55 -16.16 -11.43 -5.49
CA LEU A 55 -17.43 -11.60 -6.21
C LEU A 55 -18.56 -10.73 -5.67
N LEU A 56 -18.62 -10.55 -4.35
CA LEU A 56 -19.61 -9.70 -3.66
C LEU A 56 -18.94 -8.59 -2.84
N PRO A 57 -19.63 -7.48 -2.60
CA PRO A 57 -19.15 -6.41 -1.71
C PRO A 57 -18.98 -6.90 -0.27
N VAL A 58 -18.33 -6.10 0.56
CA VAL A 58 -18.19 -6.36 2.00
C VAL A 58 -19.05 -5.39 2.81
N GLN A 59 -19.74 -5.91 3.81
CA GLN A 59 -20.40 -5.05 4.80
C GLN A 59 -19.35 -4.22 5.54
N LEU A 60 -19.45 -2.91 5.43
CA LEU A 60 -18.58 -1.95 6.10
C LEU A 60 -19.46 -0.95 6.85
N PRO A 61 -19.35 -0.84 8.18
CA PRO A 61 -20.07 0.17 8.95
C PRO A 61 -19.77 1.58 8.43
N ASN A 62 -20.81 2.41 8.23
CA ASN A 62 -20.63 3.76 7.70
C ASN A 62 -19.66 4.61 8.51
N ALA A 63 -19.73 4.51 9.84
CA ALA A 63 -18.83 5.22 10.74
C ALA A 63 -17.34 4.96 10.43
N GLN A 64 -16.95 3.72 10.12
CA GLN A 64 -15.55 3.40 9.80
C GLN A 64 -15.08 4.01 8.48
N TYR A 65 -15.99 4.09 7.51
CA TYR A 65 -15.71 4.75 6.23
C TYR A 65 -15.63 6.27 6.40
N GLU A 66 -16.59 6.85 7.12
CA GLU A 66 -16.67 8.29 7.42
C GLU A 66 -15.46 8.76 8.23
N ASP A 67 -15.04 7.99 9.23
CA ASP A 67 -13.79 8.21 9.96
C ASP A 67 -12.65 8.35 8.96
N GLY A 68 -12.44 7.35 8.09
CA GLY A 68 -11.36 7.39 7.10
C GLY A 68 -11.38 8.65 6.21
N VAL A 69 -12.58 9.11 5.82
CA VAL A 69 -12.77 10.35 5.05
C VAL A 69 -12.46 11.60 5.88
N GLU A 70 -12.82 11.62 7.16
CA GLU A 70 -12.53 12.74 8.08
C GLU A 70 -11.04 12.84 8.41
N TRP A 71 -10.36 11.70 8.55
CA TRP A 71 -8.94 11.62 8.86
C TRP A 71 -8.04 11.98 7.67
N SER A 72 -8.49 11.71 6.44
CA SER A 72 -7.62 11.80 5.27
C SER A 72 -7.04 13.22 5.00
N PRO A 73 -7.78 14.34 5.19
CA PRO A 73 -7.20 15.67 5.06
C PRO A 73 -6.17 15.99 6.16
N VAL A 74 -6.35 15.45 7.37
CA VAL A 74 -5.39 15.63 8.47
C VAL A 74 -4.06 14.97 8.11
N TYR A 75 -4.12 13.75 7.57
CA TYR A 75 -2.95 13.05 7.06
C TYR A 75 -2.27 13.80 5.92
N CYS A 76 -3.03 14.30 4.94
CA CYS A 76 -2.46 15.08 3.83
C CYS A 76 -1.73 16.34 4.31
N ARG A 77 -2.30 17.10 5.26
CA ARG A 77 -1.62 18.26 5.85
C ARG A 77 -0.35 17.89 6.61
N LEU A 78 -0.35 16.74 7.29
CA LEU A 78 0.86 16.24 7.92
C LEU A 78 1.95 15.98 6.87
N VAL A 79 1.62 15.27 5.78
CA VAL A 79 2.57 14.98 4.69
C VAL A 79 3.09 16.27 4.06
N ASP A 80 2.20 17.22 3.78
CA ASP A 80 2.54 18.53 3.22
C ASP A 80 3.46 19.34 4.15
N ARG A 81 3.17 19.45 5.44
CA ARG A 81 4.06 20.17 6.38
C ARG A 81 5.44 19.52 6.52
N VAL A 82 5.49 18.19 6.43
CA VAL A 82 6.74 17.43 6.48
C VAL A 82 7.56 17.67 5.22
N SER A 83 6.94 17.75 4.05
CA SER A 83 7.64 18.00 2.78
C SER A 83 8.28 19.39 2.72
N HIS A 84 7.71 20.38 3.41
CA HIS A 84 8.25 21.75 3.46
C HIS A 84 9.48 21.91 4.37
N ASP A 85 9.71 21.05 5.38
CA ASP A 85 10.91 21.13 6.23
C ASP A 85 12.07 20.35 5.59
N VAL A 86 12.55 20.88 4.47
CA VAL A 86 13.65 20.35 3.66
C VAL A 86 14.91 20.12 4.50
N ASN A 87 15.22 21.02 5.43
CA ASN A 87 16.38 20.87 6.33
C ASN A 87 16.22 19.69 7.29
N TRP A 88 15.04 19.53 7.89
CA TRP A 88 14.76 18.38 8.73
C TRP A 88 14.78 17.10 7.91
N LEU A 89 14.19 17.08 6.72
CA LEU A 89 14.26 15.93 5.81
C LEU A 89 15.73 15.60 5.51
N HIS A 90 16.53 16.53 5.01
CA HIS A 90 17.96 16.33 4.75
C HIS A 90 18.72 15.84 5.98
N LYS A 91 18.50 16.40 7.17
CA LYS A 91 19.15 15.94 8.41
C LYS A 91 18.72 14.51 8.79
N THR A 92 17.46 14.19 8.53
CA THR A 92 16.81 12.92 8.85
C THR A 92 17.19 11.83 7.81
N VAL A 93 17.56 12.23 6.60
CA VAL A 93 17.83 11.36 5.44
C VAL A 93 19.22 11.57 4.81
N SER A 94 20.19 12.11 5.57
CA SER A 94 21.42 12.81 5.12
C SER A 94 22.45 12.05 4.27
N THR A 95 22.08 10.93 3.64
CA THR A 95 22.93 10.14 2.72
C THR A 95 22.14 9.65 1.50
N ALA A 96 21.21 10.44 0.96
CA ALA A 96 20.31 10.02 -0.12
C ALA A 96 20.77 10.47 -1.53
N VAL A 97 20.60 9.58 -2.52
CA VAL A 97 20.67 9.89 -3.96
C VAL A 97 19.31 9.59 -4.57
N ILE A 98 18.70 10.56 -5.25
CA ILE A 98 17.42 10.39 -5.96
C ILE A 98 17.72 9.92 -7.38
N VAL A 99 17.23 8.74 -7.76
CA VAL A 99 17.31 8.22 -9.13
C VAL A 99 15.91 8.01 -9.66
N PHE A 100 15.63 8.66 -10.80
CA PHE A 100 14.37 8.55 -11.51
C PHE A 100 14.32 7.24 -12.30
N MET A 101 13.24 6.48 -12.17
CA MET A 101 13.07 5.22 -12.89
C MET A 101 11.64 5.04 -13.38
N VAL A 102 11.51 4.61 -14.63
CA VAL A 102 10.25 4.17 -15.25
C VAL A 102 10.15 2.67 -15.05
N GLN A 103 9.01 2.15 -14.57
CA GLN A 103 8.83 0.70 -14.38
C GLN A 103 8.61 0.02 -15.75
N PRO A 104 9.58 -0.76 -16.27
CA PRO A 104 9.35 -1.53 -17.48
C PRO A 104 8.32 -2.62 -17.17
N ASN A 105 7.42 -2.90 -18.11
CA ASN A 105 6.46 -4.02 -18.03
C ASN A 105 5.38 -3.92 -16.93
N GLU A 106 4.89 -2.72 -16.60
CA GLU A 106 3.79 -2.50 -15.64
C GLU A 106 2.52 -3.28 -16.00
N ALA A 107 2.07 -4.19 -15.12
CA ALA A 107 0.90 -5.03 -15.33
C ALA A 107 -0.41 -4.25 -15.19
N ASN A 108 -0.41 -3.20 -14.37
CA ASN A 108 -1.52 -2.30 -14.12
C ASN A 108 -1.52 -1.06 -15.04
N ALA A 109 -0.89 -1.15 -16.21
CA ALA A 109 -0.76 -0.02 -17.15
C ALA A 109 -2.13 0.52 -17.64
N ILE A 110 -3.17 -0.31 -17.62
CA ILE A 110 -4.54 0.11 -17.97
C ILE A 110 -5.05 1.19 -17.02
N ASN A 111 -4.77 1.07 -15.71
CA ASN A 111 -5.15 2.10 -14.73
C ASN A 111 -4.47 3.44 -15.02
N GLN A 112 -3.19 3.42 -15.40
CA GLN A 112 -2.47 4.63 -15.79
C GLN A 112 -3.03 5.25 -17.08
N ARG A 113 -3.29 4.43 -18.11
CA ARG A 113 -3.89 4.89 -19.37
C ARG A 113 -5.26 5.52 -19.18
N TRP A 114 -6.04 5.03 -18.22
CA TRP A 114 -7.32 5.63 -17.88
C TRP A 114 -7.15 7.08 -17.39
N LEU A 115 -6.16 7.33 -16.52
CA LEU A 115 -5.85 8.69 -16.06
C LEU A 115 -5.38 9.58 -17.22
N GLU A 116 -4.53 9.07 -18.11
CA GLU A 116 -4.07 9.79 -19.31
C GLU A 116 -5.24 10.22 -20.20
N HIS A 117 -6.19 9.32 -20.46
CA HIS A 117 -7.36 9.62 -21.28
C HIS A 117 -8.26 10.66 -20.62
N ASN A 118 -8.52 10.56 -19.30
CA ASN A 118 -9.34 11.55 -18.61
C ASN A 118 -8.71 12.94 -18.63
N LEU A 119 -7.39 13.04 -18.42
CA LEU A 119 -6.66 14.30 -18.50
C LEU A 119 -6.77 14.92 -19.90
N TRP A 120 -6.67 14.10 -20.94
CA TRP A 120 -6.82 14.56 -22.31
C TRP A 120 -8.25 14.96 -22.66
N GLU A 121 -9.23 14.08 -22.45
CA GLU A 121 -10.62 14.26 -22.88
C GLU A 121 -11.35 15.36 -22.10
N HIS A 122 -11.10 15.48 -20.80
CA HIS A 122 -11.82 16.43 -19.94
C HIS A 122 -11.05 17.72 -19.66
N HIS A 123 -9.72 17.71 -19.81
CA HIS A 123 -8.89 18.85 -19.45
C HIS A 123 -7.95 19.32 -20.57
N GLY A 124 -7.87 18.59 -21.70
CA GLY A 124 -6.95 18.91 -22.80
C GLY A 124 -5.46 18.75 -22.41
N ILE A 125 -5.18 18.09 -21.29
CA ILE A 125 -3.83 17.93 -20.76
C ILE A 125 -3.23 16.65 -21.33
N LYS A 126 -2.16 16.79 -22.11
CA LYS A 126 -1.41 15.66 -22.63
C LYS A 126 -0.44 15.14 -21.57
N MET A 127 -0.53 13.84 -21.27
CA MET A 127 0.43 13.15 -20.42
C MET A 127 1.36 12.31 -21.30
N ASP A 128 2.68 12.41 -21.06
CA ASP A 128 3.69 11.58 -21.74
C ASP A 128 4.29 10.59 -20.75
N ALA A 129 3.82 9.34 -20.80
CA ALA A 129 4.27 8.26 -19.92
C ALA A 129 5.66 7.71 -20.28
N HIS A 130 6.24 8.12 -21.41
CA HIS A 130 7.52 7.64 -21.93
C HIS A 130 8.59 8.71 -21.97
N ALA A 131 8.25 9.96 -21.67
CA ALA A 131 9.22 11.02 -21.46
C ALA A 131 10.01 10.72 -20.18
N GLY A 132 11.30 10.40 -20.33
CA GLY A 132 12.24 10.58 -19.24
C GLY A 132 12.27 12.04 -18.83
N LEU A 133 12.76 12.34 -17.62
CA LEU A 133 13.13 13.70 -17.24
C LEU A 133 14.41 14.08 -18.00
N HIS A 134 14.27 14.27 -19.30
CA HIS A 134 15.31 14.81 -20.15
C HIS A 134 14.95 16.26 -20.44
N ASP A 135 15.94 17.12 -20.31
CA ASP A 135 15.88 18.54 -20.64
C ASP A 135 15.82 18.66 -22.17
N ASP A 136 14.65 18.35 -22.74
CA ASP A 136 14.38 18.55 -24.15
C ASP A 136 13.84 19.98 -24.31
N GLU A 137 14.64 20.88 -24.87
CA GLU A 137 14.35 22.32 -25.00
C GLU A 137 13.00 22.61 -25.72
N GLN A 138 12.41 21.63 -26.39
CA GLN A 138 11.11 21.73 -27.06
C GLN A 138 9.90 21.39 -26.17
N ARG A 139 10.09 20.91 -24.94
CA ARG A 139 8.99 20.42 -24.08
C ARG A 139 9.09 20.98 -22.67
N THR A 140 8.13 21.83 -22.30
CA THR A 140 8.00 22.31 -20.92
C THR A 140 7.30 21.25 -20.06
N LEU A 141 8.05 20.62 -19.16
CA LEU A 141 7.47 19.77 -18.11
C LEU A 141 6.75 20.65 -17.07
N THR A 142 5.44 20.49 -16.92
CA THR A 142 4.63 21.27 -15.97
C THR A 142 4.27 20.48 -14.71
N ILE A 143 4.05 19.16 -14.82
CA ILE A 143 3.66 18.28 -13.71
C ILE A 143 4.40 16.94 -13.87
N ALA A 144 5.06 16.47 -12.81
CA ALA A 144 5.63 15.12 -12.74
C ALA A 144 4.73 14.19 -11.92
N ASN A 145 4.22 13.12 -12.53
CA ASN A 145 3.39 12.10 -11.87
C ASN A 145 4.19 10.80 -11.70
N PHE A 146 4.53 10.47 -10.46
CA PHE A 146 5.33 9.28 -10.16
C PHE A 146 4.44 8.04 -10.01
N ARG A 147 4.65 7.05 -10.89
CA ARG A 147 4.00 5.73 -10.87
C ARG A 147 4.99 4.58 -10.71
N ALA A 148 6.25 4.90 -10.42
CA ALA A 148 7.37 3.98 -10.23
C ALA A 148 8.39 4.62 -9.27
N GLY A 149 9.40 3.86 -8.85
CA GLY A 149 10.49 4.35 -7.99
C GLY A 149 10.25 4.25 -6.48
N TYR A 150 9.12 3.66 -6.06
CA TYR A 150 8.79 3.41 -4.64
C TYR A 150 9.32 2.06 -4.11
N THR A 151 9.78 1.15 -4.99
CA THR A 151 10.27 -0.20 -4.61
C THR A 151 11.78 -0.37 -4.90
N PRO A 152 12.56 -1.06 -4.02
CA PRO A 152 14.04 -1.12 -4.12
C PRO A 152 14.65 -1.94 -5.24
N SER A 153 13.84 -2.69 -5.98
CA SER A 153 14.27 -3.75 -6.90
C SER A 153 15.09 -3.30 -8.12
N TYR A 154 15.51 -2.04 -8.22
CA TYR A 154 16.04 -1.46 -9.46
C TYR A 154 17.43 -0.76 -9.37
N ASN A 155 18.11 -0.67 -8.21
CA ASN A 155 19.57 -0.36 -8.14
C ASN A 155 20.17 -0.53 -6.71
N PRO A 156 21.45 -0.91 -6.50
CA PRO A 156 21.98 -1.38 -5.21
C PRO A 156 23.13 -0.53 -4.61
N SER A 157 22.91 0.72 -4.19
CA SER A 157 23.96 1.45 -3.43
C SER A 157 23.43 2.31 -2.27
N GLU A 158 24.04 2.03 -1.10
CA GLU A 158 24.00 2.58 0.28
C GLU A 158 22.93 3.61 0.70
N ARG A 159 22.02 3.23 1.63
CA ARG A 159 20.85 4.07 2.04
C ARG A 159 20.39 3.84 3.52
N LYS A 160 19.45 4.60 4.10
CA LYS A 160 18.92 4.54 5.50
C LYS A 160 17.50 5.14 5.62
N TRP A 161 16.77 4.93 6.73
CA TRP A 161 15.36 5.34 6.92
C TRP A 161 15.07 6.04 8.25
N CYS A 162 13.94 6.77 8.31
CA CYS A 162 13.40 7.36 9.54
C CYS A 162 11.89 7.08 9.73
N GLY A 163 11.50 6.63 10.93
CA GLY A 163 10.12 6.20 11.25
C GLY A 163 9.09 7.31 11.57
N ARG A 164 7.80 6.97 11.52
CA ARG A 164 6.65 7.90 11.49
C ARG A 164 6.31 8.65 12.78
N ALA A 165 6.50 8.03 13.95
CA ALA A 165 6.07 8.64 15.22
C ALA A 165 6.80 9.95 15.58
N ALA A 166 8.07 10.09 15.17
CA ALA A 166 8.83 11.33 15.36
C ALA A 166 8.37 12.46 14.41
N ILE A 167 7.71 12.11 13.30
CA ILE A 167 7.21 13.02 12.27
C ILE A 167 5.93 13.69 12.79
N ALA A 168 4.95 12.89 13.23
CA ALA A 168 3.68 13.40 13.74
C ALA A 168 3.87 14.40 14.89
N ARG A 169 4.69 14.07 15.91
CA ARG A 169 4.95 14.92 17.09
C ARG A 169 5.66 16.24 16.78
N ARG A 170 6.34 16.36 15.64
CA ARG A 170 7.07 17.57 15.27
C ARG A 170 6.23 18.51 14.39
N PHE A 171 5.42 17.95 13.49
CA PHE A 171 4.75 18.70 12.43
C PHE A 171 3.26 18.93 12.67
N VAL A 172 2.70 18.33 13.73
CA VAL A 172 1.35 18.63 14.21
C VAL A 172 1.45 19.40 15.53
N ARG A 173 0.60 20.41 15.69
CA ARG A 173 0.46 21.20 16.92
C ARG A 173 -1.03 21.40 17.22
N GLY A 174 -1.43 21.26 18.48
CA GLY A 174 -2.79 21.60 18.96
C GLY A 174 -3.65 20.37 19.28
N ALA A 175 -4.98 20.51 19.31
CA ALA A 175 -5.96 19.46 19.66
C ALA A 175 -5.91 18.18 18.78
N VAL A 176 -5.03 18.17 17.77
CA VAL A 176 -4.76 17.07 16.85
C VAL A 176 -3.63 16.15 17.38
N ASP A 177 -2.90 16.55 18.43
CA ASP A 177 -1.86 15.74 19.05
C ASP A 177 -2.43 14.44 19.66
N THR A 178 -3.58 14.51 20.35
CA THR A 178 -4.32 13.34 20.85
C THR A 178 -4.95 12.49 19.75
N LEU A 179 -5.29 13.12 18.61
CA LEU A 179 -5.95 12.45 17.48
C LEU A 179 -4.95 11.59 16.69
N LEU A 180 -3.70 12.02 16.53
CA LEU A 180 -2.69 11.24 15.82
C LEU A 180 -2.03 10.14 16.68
N GLU A 181 -2.17 10.16 18.00
CA GLU A 181 -1.62 9.08 18.84
C GLU A 181 -2.31 7.73 18.60
N THR A 182 -3.61 7.73 18.30
CA THR A 182 -4.38 6.49 18.12
C THR A 182 -4.00 5.73 16.84
N PRO A 183 -3.87 6.35 15.65
CA PRO A 183 -3.43 5.64 14.44
C PRO A 183 -1.95 5.23 14.44
N PHE A 184 -1.11 5.88 15.25
CA PHE A 184 0.30 5.54 15.40
C PHE A 184 0.60 4.67 16.65
N ALA A 185 -0.44 4.27 17.39
CA ALA A 185 -0.32 3.31 18.48
C ALA A 185 0.19 1.95 17.96
N GLY A 186 0.98 1.24 18.78
CA GLY A 186 1.56 -0.04 18.39
C GLY A 186 2.80 0.04 17.50
N LEU A 187 3.37 1.23 17.25
CA LEU A 187 4.61 1.40 16.48
C LEU A 187 5.80 1.69 17.39
N PHE A 188 6.83 0.85 17.34
CA PHE A 188 7.98 0.94 18.23
C PHE A 188 9.30 1.00 17.44
N ARG A 189 10.03 2.11 17.59
CA ARG A 189 11.42 2.19 17.11
C ARG A 189 12.33 1.46 18.08
N LEU A 190 13.16 0.57 17.56
CA LEU A 190 14.13 -0.19 18.36
C LEU A 190 15.48 0.54 18.48
N LYS A 191 15.46 1.87 18.69
CA LYS A 191 16.68 2.68 18.84
C LYS A 191 17.08 2.86 20.30
N GLN A 192 18.36 2.63 20.61
CA GLN A 192 19.01 2.83 21.93
C GLN A 192 18.09 2.58 23.12
N TYR A 193 17.80 1.30 23.37
CA TYR A 193 16.97 0.72 24.45
C TYR A 193 16.85 1.51 25.76
N PRO A 194 15.86 2.43 25.92
CA PRO A 194 15.34 2.74 27.24
C PRO A 194 14.56 1.53 27.79
N PRO A 195 14.30 1.43 29.11
CA PRO A 195 13.58 0.30 29.72
C PRO A 195 12.23 -0.04 29.06
N ALA A 196 11.53 0.97 28.53
CA ALA A 196 10.24 0.79 27.84
C ALA A 196 10.36 0.03 26.51
N THR A 197 11.46 0.20 25.75
CA THR A 197 11.68 -0.52 24.48
C THR A 197 12.07 -1.97 24.73
N GLU A 198 12.79 -2.25 25.82
CA GLU A 198 13.12 -3.62 26.22
C GLU A 198 11.86 -4.38 26.65
N ALA A 199 10.97 -3.75 27.43
CA ALA A 199 9.69 -4.36 27.81
C ALA A 199 8.86 -4.75 26.58
N VAL A 200 8.72 -3.85 25.60
CA VAL A 200 7.99 -4.14 24.35
C VAL A 200 8.66 -5.26 23.55
N LYS A 201 10.00 -5.28 23.48
CA LYS A 201 10.74 -6.36 22.85
C LYS A 201 10.46 -7.71 23.51
N GLN A 202 10.45 -7.77 24.84
CA GLN A 202 10.13 -9.00 25.59
C GLN A 202 8.68 -9.44 25.37
N THR A 203 7.74 -8.49 25.33
CA THR A 203 6.33 -8.78 24.97
C THR A 203 6.22 -9.34 23.56
N ALA A 204 6.92 -8.75 22.59
CA ALA A 204 6.93 -9.24 21.21
C ALA A 204 7.63 -10.61 21.07
N LEU A 205 8.65 -10.91 21.88
CA LEU A 205 9.25 -12.24 21.93
C LEU A 205 8.29 -13.29 22.50
N ALA A 206 7.53 -12.93 23.54
CA ALA A 206 6.55 -13.82 24.15
C ALA A 206 5.28 -14.02 23.29
N SER A 207 5.05 -13.16 22.29
CA SER A 207 3.87 -13.19 21.44
C SER A 207 4.21 -12.70 20.03
N SER A 208 5.15 -13.38 19.36
CA SER A 208 5.66 -12.98 18.04
C SER A 208 4.57 -12.87 16.98
N GLU A 209 3.53 -13.71 17.08
CA GLU A 209 2.35 -13.64 16.23
C GLU A 209 1.57 -12.33 16.35
N ALA A 210 1.65 -11.60 17.47
CA ALA A 210 0.95 -10.33 17.64
C ALA A 210 1.71 -9.14 17.02
N TYR A 211 2.90 -9.37 16.47
CA TYR A 211 3.75 -8.31 15.93
C TYR A 211 4.27 -8.67 14.54
N LEU A 212 4.65 -7.63 13.79
CA LEU A 212 5.50 -7.76 12.62
C LEU A 212 6.74 -6.89 12.81
N VAL A 213 7.83 -7.26 12.15
CA VAL A 213 9.01 -6.41 12.04
C VAL A 213 9.08 -5.91 10.60
N ASP A 214 8.80 -4.62 10.40
CA ASP A 214 9.04 -3.96 9.12
C ASP A 214 10.52 -3.63 9.03
N LEU A 215 11.23 -4.47 8.28
CA LEU A 215 12.62 -4.23 7.97
C LEU A 215 12.72 -3.03 7.04
N GLN A 216 13.31 -1.95 7.55
CA GLN A 216 13.70 -0.85 6.70
C GLN A 216 14.98 -1.17 5.92
N ARG A 217 15.52 -2.41 6.01
CA ARG A 217 16.70 -2.89 5.27
C ARG A 217 16.51 -4.35 4.85
N LYS A 218 16.78 -4.69 3.59
CA LYS A 218 16.92 -6.10 3.19
C LYS A 218 18.25 -6.68 3.72
N SER A 219 18.25 -7.99 3.97
CA SER A 219 19.43 -8.76 4.43
C SER A 219 20.58 -8.79 3.42
N ASP A 220 20.34 -8.37 2.17
CA ASP A 220 21.31 -8.27 1.08
C ASP A 220 22.15 -6.98 1.13
N GLY A 221 21.96 -6.13 2.14
CA GLY A 221 22.76 -4.93 2.38
C GLY A 221 22.39 -3.73 1.50
N ASN A 222 21.36 -3.83 0.65
CA ASN A 222 20.94 -2.73 -0.23
C ASN A 222 19.71 -2.00 0.33
N ASN A 223 19.93 -0.77 0.74
CA ASN A 223 18.88 0.07 1.33
C ASN A 223 18.21 0.87 0.19
N LEU A 224 16.89 1.12 0.21
CA LEU A 224 16.27 2.26 -0.51
C LEU A 224 16.16 3.47 0.43
N MET A 225 15.88 4.68 -0.07
CA MET A 225 15.34 5.76 0.77
C MET A 225 13.98 6.15 0.24
N MET A 226 12.91 5.75 0.91
CA MET A 226 11.59 6.37 0.76
C MET A 226 11.17 6.94 2.11
N MET A 227 10.19 7.83 2.14
CA MET A 227 9.48 8.07 3.38
C MET A 227 8.32 7.06 3.43
N LYS A 228 8.52 5.92 4.13
CA LYS A 228 7.44 4.96 4.34
C LYS A 228 6.44 5.56 5.33
N LEU A 229 5.39 6.19 4.82
CA LEU A 229 4.23 6.67 5.59
C LEU A 229 3.14 5.59 5.75
N ARG A 230 3.17 4.55 4.92
CA ARG A 230 2.32 3.34 4.98
C ARG A 230 3.20 2.09 5.12
N LEU A 231 2.73 1.10 5.89
CA LEU A 231 3.36 -0.23 5.93
C LEU A 231 3.03 -0.88 4.59
N GLU A 232 3.97 -0.84 3.66
CA GLU A 232 3.79 -1.49 2.37
C GLU A 232 4.26 -2.93 2.48
N SER A 233 3.47 -3.89 1.97
CA SER A 233 3.98 -5.24 1.75
C SER A 233 4.76 -5.34 0.45
N ASP A 234 5.89 -4.65 0.42
CA ASP A 234 6.90 -4.80 -0.61
C ASP A 234 7.74 -6.08 -0.40
N GLY A 235 7.26 -7.02 0.43
CA GLY A 235 7.91 -8.29 0.75
C GLY A 235 8.99 -8.20 1.83
N ASN A 236 9.04 -7.10 2.60
CA ASN A 236 10.10 -6.85 3.59
C ASN A 236 9.66 -7.03 5.06
N ASN A 237 8.38 -7.34 5.30
CA ASN A 237 7.89 -7.57 6.65
C ASN A 237 8.21 -9.00 7.10
N LEU A 238 8.70 -9.13 8.33
CA LEU A 238 8.85 -10.42 9.01
C LEU A 238 7.63 -10.69 9.89
N TYR A 239 7.20 -11.95 9.94
CA TYR A 239 6.02 -12.40 10.69
C TYR A 239 6.33 -13.64 11.53
N GLY A 240 5.56 -13.84 12.61
CA GLY A 240 5.62 -15.05 13.44
C GLY A 240 7.04 -15.38 13.91
N ASP A 241 7.51 -16.59 13.61
CA ASP A 241 8.85 -17.06 14.02
C ASP A 241 10.00 -16.18 13.51
N GLU A 242 9.84 -15.53 12.35
CA GLU A 242 10.86 -14.62 11.80
C GLU A 242 11.03 -13.36 12.65
N VAL A 243 9.95 -12.90 13.31
CA VAL A 243 10.01 -11.79 14.28
C VAL A 243 10.83 -12.21 15.49
N ALA A 244 10.55 -13.39 16.06
CA ALA A 244 11.29 -13.89 17.22
C ALA A 244 12.78 -14.08 16.88
N HIS A 245 13.05 -14.64 15.70
CA HIS A 245 14.40 -14.76 15.19
C HIS A 245 15.09 -13.40 15.06
N ALA A 246 14.47 -12.42 14.37
CA ALA A 246 15.09 -11.11 14.18
C ALA A 246 15.36 -10.39 15.50
N LEU A 247 14.41 -10.41 16.45
CA LEU A 247 14.56 -9.75 17.75
C LEU A 247 15.67 -10.38 18.61
N THR A 248 15.99 -11.66 18.41
CA THR A 248 17.05 -12.37 19.15
C THR A 248 18.41 -12.30 18.46
N THR A 249 18.46 -12.38 17.12
CA THR A 249 19.72 -12.56 16.39
C THR A 249 20.28 -11.29 15.75
N PHE A 250 19.44 -10.27 15.50
CA PHE A 250 19.93 -9.07 14.81
C PHE A 250 20.82 -8.23 15.74
N SER A 251 21.87 -7.66 15.16
CA SER A 251 22.73 -6.71 15.86
C SER A 251 21.94 -5.45 16.27
N PRO A 252 22.40 -4.68 17.28
CA PRO A 252 21.76 -3.42 17.64
C PRO A 252 21.56 -2.50 16.44
N ALA A 253 22.57 -2.38 15.57
CA ALA A 253 22.49 -1.56 14.36
C ALA A 253 21.51 -2.09 13.30
N GLY A 254 21.23 -3.41 13.30
CA GLY A 254 20.19 -4.03 12.48
C GLY A 254 18.79 -3.73 13.00
N LEU A 255 18.58 -3.85 14.31
CA LEU A 255 17.30 -3.54 14.96
C LEU A 255 16.98 -2.04 14.93
N GLU A 256 18.00 -1.16 15.06
CA GLU A 256 17.83 0.28 14.90
C GLU A 256 17.25 0.69 13.54
N SER A 257 17.40 -0.17 12.54
CA SER A 257 16.87 0.01 11.20
C SER A 257 15.57 -0.75 10.93
N SER A 258 14.91 -1.21 11.97
CA SER A 258 13.62 -1.90 11.88
C SER A 258 12.56 -1.17 12.71
N ILE A 259 11.31 -1.36 12.32
CA ILE A 259 10.16 -0.89 13.10
C ILE A 259 9.40 -2.13 13.55
N LEU A 260 9.25 -2.28 14.86
CA LEU A 260 8.37 -3.29 15.42
C LEU A 260 6.95 -2.72 15.44
N VAL A 261 6.00 -3.47 14.91
CA VAL A 261 4.62 -3.03 14.76
C VAL A 261 3.69 -4.08 15.34
N GLU A 262 2.78 -3.66 16.21
CA GLU A 262 1.66 -4.48 16.66
C GLU A 262 0.71 -4.75 15.48
N ARG A 263 0.42 -6.02 15.22
CA ARG A 263 -0.46 -6.43 14.13
C ARG A 263 -1.90 -6.05 14.47
N ILE A 264 -2.57 -5.48 13.49
CA ILE A 264 -4.02 -5.29 13.54
C ILE A 264 -4.66 -6.63 13.12
N PHE A 265 -5.63 -7.10 13.89
CA PHE A 265 -6.43 -8.29 13.57
C PHE A 265 -7.88 -7.90 13.28
N PRO A 266 -8.21 -7.51 12.03
CA PRO A 266 -9.55 -7.12 11.66
C PRO A 266 -10.53 -8.30 11.75
N LYS A 267 -11.83 -7.98 11.81
CA LYS A 267 -12.89 -8.98 11.66
C LYS A 267 -12.72 -9.76 10.36
N VAL A 268 -12.70 -11.08 10.46
CA VAL A 268 -12.69 -11.98 9.31
C VAL A 268 -14.09 -12.07 8.71
N ASN A 269 -14.20 -11.85 7.41
CA ASN A 269 -15.43 -11.91 6.63
C ASN A 269 -15.29 -13.00 5.55
N PRO A 270 -16.27 -13.90 5.40
CA PRO A 270 -16.25 -14.88 4.34
C PRO A 270 -16.37 -14.18 2.98
N ALA A 271 -15.55 -14.56 2.01
CA ALA A 271 -15.64 -14.07 0.65
C ALA A 271 -15.29 -15.13 -0.40
N VAL A 272 -15.75 -14.91 -1.63
CA VAL A 272 -15.30 -15.63 -2.83
C VAL A 272 -14.46 -14.68 -3.67
N LEU A 273 -13.18 -15.04 -3.86
CA LEU A 273 -12.22 -14.30 -4.64
C LEU A 273 -12.10 -14.91 -6.03
N VAL A 274 -11.98 -14.09 -7.06
CA VAL A 274 -11.87 -14.52 -8.45
C VAL A 274 -10.57 -13.99 -9.05
N ARG A 275 -9.73 -14.90 -9.55
CA ARG A 275 -8.47 -14.59 -10.22
C ARG A 275 -8.30 -15.53 -11.41
N ASN A 276 -8.01 -14.99 -12.59
CA ASN A 276 -7.83 -15.78 -13.81
C ASN A 276 -8.98 -16.79 -14.03
N SER A 277 -10.23 -16.35 -13.81
CA SER A 277 -11.45 -17.18 -13.85
C SER A 277 -11.56 -18.32 -12.82
N VAL A 278 -10.58 -18.47 -11.92
CA VAL A 278 -10.56 -19.42 -10.81
C VAL A 278 -11.12 -18.75 -9.55
N THR A 279 -11.95 -19.49 -8.83
CA THR A 279 -12.56 -19.06 -7.57
C THR A 279 -11.82 -19.66 -6.38
N THR A 280 -11.58 -18.85 -5.36
CA THR A 280 -11.10 -19.28 -4.05
C THR A 280 -12.02 -18.72 -2.97
N ALA A 281 -12.61 -19.61 -2.18
CA ALA A 281 -13.48 -19.24 -1.08
C ALA A 281 -12.73 -19.34 0.26
N GLY A 282 -13.02 -18.42 1.19
CA GLY A 282 -12.41 -18.46 2.52
C GLY A 282 -12.69 -17.23 3.37
N GLY A 283 -12.18 -17.25 4.60
CA GLY A 283 -12.14 -16.07 5.46
C GLY A 283 -11.21 -15.00 4.87
N THR A 284 -11.63 -13.74 4.92
CA THR A 284 -10.85 -12.60 4.43
C THR A 284 -10.87 -11.44 5.40
N PHE A 285 -9.82 -10.62 5.38
CA PHE A 285 -9.83 -9.31 6.01
C PHE A 285 -9.84 -8.23 4.93
N ILE A 286 -10.26 -7.03 5.33
CA ILE A 286 -10.37 -5.88 4.44
C ILE A 286 -9.31 -4.84 4.78
N GLU A 287 -8.87 -4.15 3.75
CA GLU A 287 -8.07 -2.94 3.87
C GLU A 287 -8.76 -1.84 3.05
N LEU A 288 -9.03 -0.71 3.71
CA LEU A 288 -9.66 0.46 3.11
C LEU A 288 -8.62 1.57 2.98
N ASP A 289 -8.31 1.94 1.75
CA ASP A 289 -7.49 3.10 1.43
C ASP A 289 -8.40 4.27 1.06
N ILE A 290 -8.16 5.43 1.67
CA ILE A 290 -8.85 6.67 1.35
C ILE A 290 -7.91 7.57 0.57
N TYR A 291 -8.29 7.92 -0.65
CA TYR A 291 -7.53 8.86 -1.47
C TYR A 291 -7.91 10.29 -1.14
N THR A 292 -6.91 11.16 -1.07
CA THR A 292 -7.08 12.60 -0.91
C THR A 292 -6.10 13.31 -1.84
N THR A 293 -6.59 14.35 -2.52
CA THR A 293 -5.79 15.24 -3.35
C THR A 293 -5.50 16.51 -2.58
N SER A 294 -4.22 16.88 -2.53
CA SER A 294 -3.77 18.16 -1.97
C SER A 294 -2.96 18.95 -2.99
N LEU A 295 -3.16 20.27 -3.03
CA LEU A 295 -2.34 21.22 -3.75
C LEU A 295 -2.04 22.39 -2.80
N SER A 296 -0.78 22.75 -2.72
CA SER A 296 -0.28 23.88 -1.94
C SER A 296 0.64 24.74 -2.81
N ASP A 297 0.76 26.02 -2.46
CA ASP A 297 1.70 26.96 -3.06
C ASP A 297 2.36 27.73 -1.93
N ASP A 298 3.69 27.62 -1.83
CA ASP A 298 4.51 28.20 -0.75
C ASP A 298 3.94 27.98 0.67
N GLY A 299 3.50 26.76 0.96
CA GLY A 299 2.88 26.40 2.24
C GLY A 299 1.44 26.87 2.46
N ALA A 300 0.87 27.62 1.51
CA ALA A 300 -0.56 27.95 1.51
C ALA A 300 -1.38 26.82 0.88
N GLU A 301 -2.37 26.29 1.61
CA GLU A 301 -3.30 25.27 1.12
C GLU A 301 -4.21 25.88 0.03
N ILE A 302 -4.10 25.40 -1.21
CA ILE A 302 -4.99 25.77 -2.32
C ILE A 302 -6.20 24.83 -2.34
N VAL A 303 -5.96 23.52 -2.28
CA VAL A 303 -7.04 22.53 -2.18
C VAL A 303 -6.60 21.34 -1.35
N ILE A 304 -7.53 20.84 -0.54
CA ILE A 304 -7.47 19.51 0.06
C ILE A 304 -8.84 18.87 -0.08
N LYS A 305 -8.93 17.73 -0.77
CA LYS A 305 -10.21 17.13 -1.12
C LYS A 305 -10.14 15.61 -1.14
N TYR A 306 -11.16 14.99 -0.56
CA TYR A 306 -11.43 13.57 -0.72
C TYR A 306 -11.53 13.19 -2.21
N ALA A 307 -10.83 12.13 -2.61
CA ALA A 307 -10.60 11.74 -4.00
C ALA A 307 -10.99 10.29 -4.29
N GLY A 308 -11.83 9.68 -3.46
CA GLY A 308 -12.28 8.30 -3.63
C GLY A 308 -11.61 7.33 -2.66
N TYR A 309 -11.78 6.04 -2.91
CA TYR A 309 -11.25 4.96 -2.08
C TYR A 309 -10.78 3.78 -2.93
N LEU A 310 -9.98 2.91 -2.32
CA LEU A 310 -9.72 1.56 -2.79
C LEU A 310 -9.98 0.60 -1.62
N LEU A 311 -10.78 -0.44 -1.87
CA LEU A 311 -10.99 -1.50 -0.89
C LEU A 311 -10.37 -2.79 -1.42
N ARG A 312 -9.51 -3.41 -0.60
CA ARG A 312 -8.83 -4.66 -0.92
C ARG A 312 -9.21 -5.75 0.07
N LYS A 313 -9.30 -6.98 -0.42
CA LYS A 313 -9.48 -8.20 0.40
C LYS A 313 -8.30 -9.14 0.25
N LYS A 314 -7.94 -9.80 1.34
CA LYS A 314 -6.89 -10.82 1.42
C LYS A 314 -7.42 -12.03 2.19
N LEU A 315 -6.99 -13.23 1.81
CA LEU A 315 -7.34 -14.45 2.56
C LEU A 315 -6.69 -14.41 3.94
N SER A 316 -7.42 -14.87 4.97
CA SER A 316 -6.88 -15.06 6.30
C SER A 316 -5.67 -16.00 6.26
N GLY A 317 -4.57 -15.62 6.91
CA GLY A 317 -3.31 -16.36 6.86
C GLY A 317 -2.42 -16.01 5.67
N THR A 318 -2.76 -14.98 4.89
CA THR A 318 -1.86 -14.38 3.89
C THR A 318 -1.29 -13.07 4.44
N ASP A 319 0.04 -13.00 4.58
CA ASP A 319 0.72 -11.82 5.15
C ASP A 319 1.14 -10.77 4.10
N GLU A 320 1.10 -11.09 2.80
CA GLU A 320 1.41 -10.15 1.70
C GLU A 320 0.15 -9.46 1.11
N GLU A 321 0.30 -8.27 0.49
CA GLU A 321 -0.84 -7.39 0.16
C GLU A 321 -1.02 -7.06 -1.33
N SER A 322 -0.15 -7.49 -2.23
CA SER A 322 -0.18 -7.04 -3.63
C SER A 322 -1.24 -7.76 -4.47
N VAL A 323 -2.06 -6.97 -5.19
CA VAL A 323 -3.11 -7.49 -6.09
C VAL A 323 -2.49 -8.16 -7.31
N VAL A 324 -1.41 -7.55 -7.83
CA VAL A 324 -0.72 -7.95 -9.05
C VAL A 324 0.09 -9.22 -8.84
N THR A 325 0.75 -9.39 -7.68
CA THR A 325 1.59 -10.56 -7.40
C THR A 325 0.82 -11.76 -6.86
N GLY A 326 -0.45 -11.60 -6.48
CA GLY A 326 -1.34 -12.74 -6.21
C GLY A 326 -2.12 -12.71 -4.90
N PHE A 327 -1.78 -11.81 -3.97
CA PHE A 327 -2.14 -11.95 -2.56
C PHE A 327 -3.43 -11.22 -2.16
N SER A 328 -3.84 -10.20 -2.91
CA SER A 328 -5.09 -9.47 -2.66
C SER A 328 -5.97 -9.33 -3.91
N VAL A 329 -7.26 -9.03 -3.69
CA VAL A 329 -8.23 -8.73 -4.74
C VAL A 329 -8.94 -7.42 -4.45
N VAL A 330 -9.42 -6.73 -5.49
CA VAL A 330 -10.25 -5.53 -5.30
C VAL A 330 -11.67 -5.92 -4.85
N SER A 331 -12.29 -5.07 -4.05
CA SER A 331 -13.67 -5.23 -3.59
C SER A 331 -14.32 -3.86 -3.39
N SER A 332 -15.58 -3.84 -2.97
CA SER A 332 -16.36 -2.62 -2.73
C SER A 332 -17.10 -2.73 -1.39
N PRO A 333 -17.32 -1.59 -0.71
CA PRO A 333 -18.14 -1.55 0.49
C PRO A 333 -19.62 -1.69 0.15
N LEU A 334 -20.34 -2.42 1.00
CA LEU A 334 -21.79 -2.39 1.16
C LEU A 334 -22.05 -1.62 2.46
N PRO A 335 -22.53 -0.36 2.36
CA PRO A 335 -22.90 0.46 3.51
C PRO A 335 -23.85 -0.28 4.44
N MET A 336 -23.62 -0.18 5.76
CA MET A 336 -24.51 -0.72 6.80
C MET A 336 -24.88 0.33 7.84
#